data_AF-A0A8J6H7N5-F1
#
_entry.id   AF-A0A8J6H7N5-F1
#
_cell.length_a   1.000
_cell.length_b   1.000
_cell.length_c   1.000
_cell.angle_alpha   90.00
_cell.angle_beta   90.00
_cell.angle_gamma   90.00
#
_symmetry.space_group_name_H-M   'P 1'
#
loop_
_entity.id
_entity.type
_entity.pdbx_description
1 polymer ?
#
loop_
_entity_poly.entity_id
_entity_poly.type
_entity_poly.pdbx_seq_one_letter_code
_entity_poly.pdbx_strand_id
1 'polypeptide(L)'
;MPRCEPDSGAWQAVQCLEHVGVCWCVSPHGEPLKGTLTRGAEPQCNFRQARHWATDRSDVMSEADLGEYNQTQQYDSTLIASSVLEELMMQIGSFDDENEPSDLDEDESELGSFEVPSSTRCEALGGQCDENGRFVPTQCEEETCWCVDEAGNQLPHTNTFKKGELVCMQVPVESVEVTLGFRGEYDDVSAVPVVNQVSKIVKNMNGIISSQGFKTEATSDALYVKFSLIGSNKVDVAYKLEQMVMQQSLPGLTADITRSRVTHKLLVQDSTLSEQVAALEHREIVSQSPVSVVAPYHTALIVIAAASAFVICVLLLLVILYRRKMNNLSNSKLAEDDRFLNDSRPIYIELPNEKAKGDLKPTSS
;
A
#
# COMPACT_ATOMS: atom_id res chain seq x y z
N MET A 1 -16.88 -15.13 -3.03
CA MET A 1 -16.11 -16.23 -2.40
C MET A 1 -15.94 -17.34 -3.43
N PRO A 2 -14.76 -17.97 -3.56
CA PRO A 2 -14.57 -19.06 -4.52
C PRO A 2 -15.38 -20.31 -4.14
N ARG A 3 -15.91 -21.00 -5.15
CA ARG A 3 -16.69 -22.23 -5.00
C ARG A 3 -15.77 -23.46 -4.97
N CYS A 4 -15.88 -24.26 -3.92
CA CYS A 4 -15.13 -25.51 -3.78
C CYS A 4 -16.07 -26.70 -3.66
N GLU A 5 -15.61 -27.87 -4.06
CA GLU A 5 -16.35 -29.11 -3.90
C GLU A 5 -16.32 -29.55 -2.42
N PRO A 6 -17.48 -29.81 -1.79
CA PRO A 6 -17.57 -29.99 -0.34
C PRO A 6 -16.84 -31.24 0.17
N ASP A 7 -16.72 -32.29 -0.65
CA ASP A 7 -16.15 -33.57 -0.24
C ASP A 7 -14.62 -33.63 -0.39
N SER A 8 -14.08 -32.98 -1.42
CA SER A 8 -12.65 -33.05 -1.79
C SER A 8 -11.89 -31.78 -1.42
N GLY A 9 -12.58 -30.66 -1.19
CA GLY A 9 -11.97 -29.34 -1.07
C GLY A 9 -11.33 -28.84 -2.37
N ALA A 10 -11.51 -29.56 -3.49
CA ALA A 10 -10.99 -29.17 -4.79
C ALA A 10 -11.78 -28.00 -5.37
N TRP A 11 -11.14 -27.26 -6.26
CA TRP A 11 -11.76 -26.16 -6.99
C TRP A 11 -12.89 -26.67 -7.88
N GLN A 12 -14.07 -26.07 -7.79
CA GLN A 12 -15.11 -26.31 -8.79
C GLN A 12 -14.65 -25.74 -10.14
N ALA A 13 -14.89 -26.49 -11.21
CA ALA A 13 -14.46 -26.11 -12.56
C ALA A 13 -15.06 -24.77 -13.02
N VAL A 14 -16.25 -24.42 -12.54
CA VAL A 14 -16.92 -23.14 -12.76
C VAL A 14 -16.78 -22.28 -11.50
N GLN A 15 -16.35 -21.04 -11.67
CA GLN A 15 -16.35 -20.02 -10.62
C GLN A 15 -17.26 -18.88 -11.05
N CYS A 16 -18.09 -18.40 -10.12
CA CYS A 16 -19.01 -17.29 -10.37
C CYS A 16 -18.88 -16.22 -9.30
N LEU A 17 -18.88 -14.96 -9.73
CA LEU A 17 -19.04 -13.78 -8.89
C LEU A 17 -20.50 -13.35 -8.97
N GLU A 18 -21.32 -13.80 -8.03
CA GLU A 18 -22.77 -13.53 -8.02
C GLU A 18 -23.11 -12.05 -8.00
N HIS A 19 -22.33 -11.24 -7.26
CA HIS A 19 -22.52 -9.78 -7.19
C HIS A 19 -22.20 -9.04 -8.50
N VAL A 20 -21.40 -9.64 -9.40
CA VAL A 20 -21.08 -9.08 -10.72
C VAL A 20 -21.83 -9.79 -11.84
N GLY A 21 -22.44 -10.94 -11.55
CA GLY A 21 -23.10 -11.80 -12.52
C GLY A 21 -22.15 -12.36 -13.58
N VAL A 22 -20.88 -12.64 -13.24
CA VAL A 22 -19.90 -13.21 -14.17
C VAL A 22 -19.44 -14.59 -13.72
N CYS A 23 -19.26 -15.50 -14.67
CA CYS A 23 -18.80 -16.86 -14.44
C CYS A 23 -17.67 -17.23 -15.41
N TRP A 24 -16.70 -18.01 -14.96
CA TRP A 24 -15.57 -18.47 -15.78
C TRP A 24 -15.12 -19.88 -15.38
N CYS A 25 -14.32 -20.51 -16.23
CA CYS A 25 -13.72 -21.80 -15.93
C CYS A 25 -12.38 -21.65 -15.21
N VAL A 26 -12.07 -22.56 -14.29
CA VAL A 26 -10.77 -22.63 -13.61
C VAL A 26 -10.10 -23.99 -13.78
N SER A 27 -8.78 -24.00 -13.68
CA SER A 27 -7.97 -25.22 -13.61
C SER A 27 -8.15 -25.93 -12.25
N PRO A 28 -7.72 -27.20 -12.11
CA PRO A 28 -7.72 -27.90 -10.82
C PRO A 28 -6.92 -27.20 -9.71
N HIS A 29 -6.06 -26.24 -10.07
CA HIS A 29 -5.26 -25.43 -9.14
C HIS A 29 -5.90 -24.06 -8.84
N GLY A 30 -7.08 -23.77 -9.41
CA GLY A 30 -7.82 -22.51 -9.19
C GLY A 30 -7.48 -21.38 -10.16
N GLU A 31 -6.71 -21.65 -11.22
CA GLU A 31 -6.33 -20.61 -12.19
C GLU A 31 -7.41 -20.37 -13.25
N PRO A 32 -7.79 -19.11 -13.56
CA PRO A 32 -8.82 -18.81 -14.55
C PRO A 32 -8.36 -19.12 -15.98
N LEU A 33 -9.22 -19.80 -16.74
CA LEU A 33 -9.04 -20.11 -18.16
C LEU A 33 -9.44 -18.90 -19.02
N LYS A 34 -8.50 -18.38 -19.82
CA LYS A 34 -8.73 -17.24 -20.72
C LYS A 34 -9.82 -17.57 -21.75
N GLY A 35 -10.70 -16.61 -22.03
CA GLY A 35 -11.79 -16.78 -23.01
C GLY A 35 -13.03 -17.53 -22.51
N THR A 36 -13.06 -17.95 -21.23
CA THR A 36 -14.20 -18.66 -20.64
C THR A 36 -15.11 -17.76 -19.78
N LEU A 37 -14.79 -16.47 -19.67
CA LEU A 37 -15.58 -15.50 -18.93
C LEU A 37 -16.90 -15.23 -19.67
N THR A 38 -18.00 -15.43 -18.97
CA THR A 38 -19.37 -15.27 -19.45
C THR A 38 -20.17 -14.44 -18.44
N ARG A 39 -21.21 -13.74 -18.91
CA ARG A 39 -22.09 -12.92 -18.08
C ARG A 39 -23.47 -13.59 -17.97
N GLY A 40 -23.94 -13.79 -16.75
CA GLY A 40 -25.25 -14.38 -16.42
C GLY A 40 -25.31 -15.91 -16.52
N ALA A 41 -24.91 -16.50 -17.64
CA ALA A 41 -24.97 -17.95 -17.86
C ALA A 41 -23.70 -18.67 -17.39
N GLU A 42 -23.85 -19.81 -16.69
CA GLU A 42 -22.69 -20.62 -16.27
C GLU A 42 -22.06 -21.35 -17.48
N PRO A 43 -20.72 -21.21 -17.69
CA PRO A 43 -20.05 -21.83 -18.82
C PRO A 43 -19.89 -23.35 -18.63
N GLN A 44 -19.99 -24.11 -19.71
CA GLN A 44 -19.80 -25.56 -19.69
C GLN A 44 -18.30 -25.91 -19.72
N CYS A 45 -17.69 -26.04 -18.55
CA CYS A 45 -16.27 -26.35 -18.42
C CYS A 45 -16.02 -27.85 -18.54
N ASN A 46 -15.33 -28.29 -19.60
CA ASN A 46 -14.85 -29.67 -19.72
C ASN A 46 -13.35 -29.74 -19.38
N PHE A 47 -12.97 -30.67 -18.51
CA PHE A 47 -11.57 -30.85 -18.06
C PHE A 47 -10.61 -31.26 -19.19
N ARG A 48 -11.11 -31.61 -20.39
CA ARG A 48 -10.28 -32.00 -21.54
C ARG A 48 -9.74 -30.79 -22.31
N GLN A 49 -10.49 -29.69 -22.43
CA GLN A 49 -10.02 -28.48 -23.10
C GLN A 49 -8.83 -27.83 -22.36
N ALA A 50 -8.80 -27.92 -21.02
CA ALA A 50 -7.69 -27.42 -20.20
C ALA A 50 -6.32 -28.07 -20.49
N ARG A 51 -6.27 -29.27 -21.10
CA ARG A 51 -5.00 -29.93 -21.47
C ARG A 51 -4.45 -29.45 -22.81
N HIS A 52 -5.29 -28.94 -23.70
CA HIS A 52 -4.88 -28.51 -25.05
C HIS A 52 -4.13 -27.17 -25.01
N TRP A 53 -4.41 -26.30 -24.03
CA TRP A 53 -3.70 -25.01 -23.87
C TRP A 53 -2.40 -25.09 -23.09
N ALA A 54 -2.13 -26.22 -22.41
CA ALA A 54 -0.84 -26.47 -21.77
C ALA A 54 0.23 -26.98 -22.76
N THR A 55 -0.20 -27.50 -23.93
CA THR A 55 0.68 -28.06 -24.96
C THR A 55 1.01 -27.08 -26.08
N ASP A 56 0.22 -26.02 -26.28
CA ASP A 56 0.46 -25.01 -27.33
C ASP A 56 1.53 -23.95 -26.96
N ARG A 57 2.31 -24.21 -25.90
CA ARG A 57 3.39 -23.33 -25.41
C ARG A 57 4.80 -23.88 -25.64
N SER A 58 4.90 -25.02 -26.31
CA SER A 58 6.17 -25.63 -26.71
C SER A 58 6.03 -26.19 -28.12
N ASP A 59 6.13 -25.33 -29.13
CA ASP A 59 6.90 -25.68 -30.33
C ASP A 59 7.36 -24.43 -31.06
N VAL A 60 8.66 -24.45 -31.33
CA VAL A 60 9.49 -23.45 -31.99
C VAL A 60 9.33 -23.60 -33.51
N MET A 61 9.58 -22.49 -34.22
CA MET A 61 9.97 -22.43 -35.63
C MET A 61 10.38 -23.77 -36.28
N SER A 62 9.74 -24.12 -37.39
CA SER A 62 10.46 -24.73 -38.52
C SER A 62 9.77 -24.35 -39.84
N GLU A 63 10.54 -23.71 -40.72
CA GLU A 63 10.30 -23.70 -42.15
C GLU A 63 10.52 -25.12 -42.68
N ALA A 64 9.49 -25.69 -43.33
CA ALA A 64 9.52 -26.70 -44.38
C ALA A 64 8.27 -27.59 -44.28
N ASP A 65 7.25 -27.32 -45.09
CA ASP A 65 6.80 -28.34 -46.05
C ASP A 65 5.88 -27.73 -47.12
N LEU A 66 6.36 -27.78 -48.35
CA LEU A 66 5.58 -27.58 -49.56
C LEU A 66 4.97 -28.94 -49.92
N GLY A 67 3.65 -29.01 -50.08
CA GLY A 67 2.97 -30.24 -50.48
C GLY A 67 1.53 -30.04 -50.93
N GLU A 68 1.38 -29.44 -52.11
CA GLU A 68 0.52 -29.89 -53.20
C GLU A 68 -0.82 -30.60 -52.85
N TYR A 69 -1.96 -29.91 -53.07
CA TYR A 69 -3.22 -30.61 -53.35
C TYR A 69 -4.05 -29.90 -54.42
N ASN A 70 -4.57 -30.73 -55.33
CA ASN A 70 -5.03 -30.38 -56.66
C ASN A 70 -6.44 -29.77 -56.73
N GLN A 71 -6.52 -28.90 -57.72
CA GLN A 71 -7.67 -28.27 -58.35
C GLN A 71 -8.67 -29.29 -58.91
N THR A 72 -9.97 -29.01 -58.80
CA THR A 72 -10.91 -29.10 -59.93
C THR A 72 -12.23 -28.39 -59.64
N GLN A 73 -12.51 -27.40 -60.51
CA GLN A 73 -13.81 -26.99 -61.04
C GLN A 73 -14.75 -26.12 -60.15
N GLN A 74 -15.40 -25.04 -60.62
CA GLN A 74 -15.56 -24.44 -61.96
C GLN A 74 -16.58 -23.26 -61.89
N TYR A 75 -16.39 -22.24 -62.73
CA TYR A 75 -17.21 -21.00 -62.98
C TYR A 75 -17.10 -19.88 -61.92
N ASP A 76 -16.95 -18.58 -62.23
CA ASP A 76 -17.01 -17.80 -63.48
C ASP A 76 -16.08 -16.57 -63.39
N SER A 77 -15.52 -16.10 -64.51
CA SER A 77 -14.51 -15.03 -64.56
C SER A 77 -15.09 -13.67 -64.94
N THR A 78 -14.55 -12.65 -64.27
CA THR A 78 -14.36 -11.26 -64.70
C THR A 78 -15.60 -10.39 -64.88
N LEU A 79 -15.75 -9.40 -63.99
CA LEU A 79 -15.91 -7.99 -64.37
C LEU A 79 -15.76 -7.06 -63.15
N ILE A 80 -14.97 -6.00 -63.35
CA ILE A 80 -14.99 -4.70 -62.65
C ILE A 80 -14.10 -4.57 -61.40
N ALA A 81 -12.88 -4.11 -61.67
CA ALA A 81 -12.18 -3.18 -60.80
C ALA A 81 -12.93 -1.82 -60.79
N SER A 82 -12.86 -1.14 -59.63
CA SER A 82 -13.33 0.22 -59.31
C SER A 82 -14.80 0.38 -58.85
N SER A 83 -15.03 0.46 -57.53
CA SER A 83 -16.21 1.11 -56.93
C SER A 83 -16.14 1.23 -55.38
N VAL A 84 -15.12 1.87 -54.81
CA VAL A 84 -15.16 2.27 -53.37
C VAL A 84 -14.77 3.73 -53.16
N LEU A 85 -15.20 4.59 -54.09
CA LEU A 85 -15.09 6.06 -53.96
C LEU A 85 -16.42 6.78 -54.21
N GLU A 86 -17.54 6.07 -54.10
CA GLU A 86 -18.86 6.60 -54.50
C GLU A 86 -19.90 6.49 -53.37
N GLU A 87 -19.49 6.78 -52.13
CA GLU A 87 -20.45 6.93 -51.02
C GLU A 87 -20.23 8.22 -50.21
N LEU A 88 -19.37 9.12 -50.71
CA LEU A 88 -19.03 10.37 -50.02
C LEU A 88 -19.58 11.64 -50.69
N MET A 89 -20.43 11.54 -51.72
CA MET A 89 -21.04 12.72 -52.36
C MET A 89 -22.46 12.45 -52.90
N MET A 90 -23.48 12.55 -52.04
CA MET A 90 -24.82 12.97 -52.47
C MET A 90 -25.66 13.43 -51.27
N GLN A 91 -25.63 14.74 -50.97
CA GLN A 91 -26.80 15.52 -50.57
C GLN A 91 -26.49 17.02 -50.66
N ILE A 92 -26.52 17.50 -51.91
CA ILE A 92 -26.71 18.93 -52.18
C ILE A 92 -28.21 19.13 -52.39
N GLY A 93 -28.84 19.90 -51.50
CA GLY A 93 -30.14 20.52 -51.69
C GLY A 93 -30.01 22.04 -51.53
N SER A 94 -29.88 22.73 -52.67
CA SER A 94 -30.35 24.10 -53.00
C SER A 94 -30.33 25.25 -51.97
N PHE A 95 -29.54 26.30 -52.27
CA PHE A 95 -29.86 27.76 -52.41
C PHE A 95 -31.21 28.26 -51.80
N ASP A 96 -31.35 29.41 -51.13
CA ASP A 96 -30.68 30.73 -51.12
C ASP A 96 -30.89 31.42 -49.74
N ASP A 97 -29.95 32.26 -49.29
CA ASP A 97 -30.13 33.74 -49.13
C ASP A 97 -29.13 34.32 -48.10
N GLU A 98 -28.57 35.47 -48.44
CA GLU A 98 -27.47 36.14 -47.73
C GLU A 98 -27.95 36.86 -46.46
N ASN A 99 -27.23 36.69 -45.34
CA ASN A 99 -26.90 37.76 -44.38
C ASN A 99 -25.91 37.27 -43.30
N GLU A 100 -24.75 37.93 -43.24
CA GLU A 100 -23.81 37.96 -42.10
C GLU A 100 -24.36 38.90 -40.98
N PRO A 101 -23.74 39.01 -39.78
CA PRO A 101 -23.23 37.99 -38.85
C PRO A 101 -23.67 38.27 -37.39
N SER A 102 -23.84 37.26 -36.53
CA SER A 102 -23.75 37.42 -35.06
C SER A 102 -23.78 36.07 -34.34
N ASP A 103 -22.77 35.86 -33.50
CA ASP A 103 -22.76 35.00 -32.31
C ASP A 103 -22.95 33.49 -32.54
N LEU A 104 -21.82 32.77 -32.70
CA LEU A 104 -21.80 31.31 -32.61
C LEU A 104 -21.81 30.88 -31.14
N ASP A 105 -23.02 30.67 -30.64
CA ASP A 105 -23.32 29.80 -29.51
C ASP A 105 -23.00 28.34 -29.87
N GLU A 106 -22.26 27.69 -28.97
CA GLU A 106 -22.28 26.28 -28.56
C GLU A 106 -22.75 25.21 -29.58
N ASP A 107 -21.78 24.59 -30.29
CA ASP A 107 -21.94 23.23 -30.84
C ASP A 107 -21.81 22.19 -29.70
N GLU A 108 -22.83 22.11 -28.85
CA GLU A 108 -23.17 20.89 -28.11
C GLU A 108 -24.18 20.07 -28.92
N SER A 109 -23.71 19.11 -29.72
CA SER A 109 -24.37 17.81 -29.89
C SER A 109 -23.73 16.96 -30.99
N GLU A 110 -22.90 15.99 -30.58
CA GLU A 110 -22.85 14.67 -31.23
C GLU A 110 -22.16 13.65 -30.32
N LEU A 111 -22.63 13.57 -29.06
CA LEU A 111 -22.46 12.38 -28.25
C LEU A 111 -23.88 11.92 -27.90
N GLY A 112 -24.37 10.91 -28.63
CA GLY A 112 -25.68 10.32 -28.37
C GLY A 112 -25.83 10.03 -26.89
N SER A 113 -27.05 10.28 -26.37
CA SER A 113 -27.42 10.12 -24.96
C SER A 113 -26.85 8.83 -24.38
N PHE A 114 -25.70 8.95 -23.73
CA PHE A 114 -25.05 7.85 -23.07
C PHE A 114 -25.80 7.61 -21.76
N GLU A 115 -26.36 6.42 -21.56
CA GLU A 115 -26.98 6.05 -20.29
C GLU A 115 -25.91 5.89 -19.22
N VAL A 116 -25.48 7.02 -18.65
CA VAL A 116 -24.61 7.03 -17.48
C VAL A 116 -25.39 6.36 -16.34
N PRO A 117 -24.83 5.37 -15.63
CA PRO A 117 -25.48 4.76 -14.47
C PRO A 117 -25.95 5.86 -13.51
N SER A 118 -27.26 5.92 -13.26
CA SER A 118 -27.85 7.00 -12.47
C SER A 118 -27.56 6.86 -10.99
N SER A 119 -27.31 5.63 -10.52
CA SER A 119 -27.03 5.30 -9.13
C SER A 119 -25.60 5.68 -8.72
N THR A 120 -25.42 6.09 -7.46
CA THR A 120 -24.09 6.24 -6.86
C THR A 120 -23.39 4.89 -6.70
N ARG A 121 -22.09 4.88 -6.42
CA ARG A 121 -21.34 3.64 -6.15
C ARG A 121 -21.97 2.87 -4.98
N CYS A 122 -22.43 3.57 -3.95
CA CYS A 122 -23.02 2.94 -2.76
C CYS A 122 -24.34 2.24 -3.06
N GLU A 123 -25.24 2.93 -3.76
CA GLU A 123 -26.53 2.37 -4.14
C GLU A 123 -26.38 1.18 -5.07
N ALA A 124 -25.48 1.27 -6.05
CA ALA A 124 -25.24 0.20 -7.01
C ALA A 124 -24.65 -1.07 -6.38
N LEU A 125 -23.89 -0.92 -5.29
CA LEU A 125 -23.31 -2.04 -4.53
C LEU A 125 -24.24 -2.54 -3.40
N GLY A 126 -25.42 -1.94 -3.21
CA GLY A 126 -26.36 -2.34 -2.16
C GLY A 126 -25.87 -2.04 -0.74
N GLY A 127 -24.99 -1.04 -0.58
CA GLY A 127 -24.47 -0.63 0.71
C GLY A 127 -25.47 0.16 1.56
N GLN A 128 -25.12 0.37 2.83
CA GLN A 128 -25.79 1.36 3.68
C GLN A 128 -25.27 2.75 3.33
N CYS A 129 -26.13 3.56 2.69
CA CYS A 129 -25.76 4.88 2.17
C CYS A 129 -26.37 6.01 2.99
N ASP A 130 -25.70 7.16 3.01
CA ASP A 130 -26.25 8.42 3.52
C ASP A 130 -27.22 9.08 2.52
N GLU A 131 -27.84 10.20 2.89
CA GLU A 131 -28.79 10.94 2.04
C GLU A 131 -28.20 11.44 0.71
N ASN A 132 -26.88 11.50 0.60
CA ASN A 132 -26.17 11.91 -0.62
C ASN A 132 -25.68 10.70 -1.43
N GLY A 133 -26.07 9.49 -1.04
CA GLY A 133 -25.64 8.26 -1.69
C GLY A 133 -24.17 7.89 -1.43
N ARG A 134 -23.53 8.44 -0.38
CA ARG A 134 -22.18 8.02 0.04
C ARG A 134 -22.26 6.88 1.05
N PHE A 135 -21.19 6.10 1.16
CA PHE A 135 -21.12 5.03 2.16
C PHE A 135 -21.13 5.59 3.58
N VAL A 136 -22.00 5.04 4.42
CA VAL A 136 -21.89 5.20 5.88
C VAL A 136 -20.60 4.51 6.36
N PRO A 137 -19.80 5.10 7.27
CA PRO A 137 -18.52 4.51 7.68
C PRO A 137 -18.61 3.10 8.24
N THR A 138 -19.74 2.76 8.86
CA THR A 138 -20.00 1.42 9.42
C THR A 138 -20.99 0.72 8.49
N GLN A 139 -20.57 -0.37 7.89
CA GLN A 139 -21.42 -1.26 7.10
C GLN A 139 -21.71 -2.51 7.92
N CYS A 140 -22.92 -3.04 7.84
CA CYS A 140 -23.28 -4.26 8.56
C CYS A 140 -24.10 -5.20 7.68
N GLU A 141 -23.78 -6.48 7.78
CA GLU A 141 -24.59 -7.59 7.31
C GLU A 141 -25.06 -8.36 8.55
N GLU A 142 -26.39 -8.36 8.78
CA GLU A 142 -27.00 -8.91 9.99
C GLU A 142 -26.42 -8.31 11.30
N GLU A 143 -25.72 -9.13 12.11
CA GLU A 143 -25.04 -8.69 13.33
C GLU A 143 -23.56 -8.34 13.14
N THR A 144 -23.00 -8.62 11.96
CA THR A 144 -21.58 -8.45 11.66
C THR A 144 -21.33 -7.14 10.93
N CYS A 145 -20.50 -6.28 11.50
CA CYS A 145 -20.20 -4.95 10.97
C CYS A 145 -18.71 -4.81 10.65
N TRP A 146 -18.37 -3.93 9.70
CA TRP A 146 -17.01 -3.56 9.34
C TRP A 146 -16.93 -2.07 9.00
N CYS A 147 -15.71 -1.52 9.07
CA CYS A 147 -15.45 -0.14 8.70
C CYS A 147 -15.07 -0.04 7.23
N VAL A 148 -15.62 0.97 6.54
CA VAL A 148 -15.30 1.27 5.13
C VAL A 148 -14.77 2.68 4.95
N ASP A 149 -14.01 2.88 3.88
CA ASP A 149 -13.63 4.21 3.39
C ASP A 149 -14.78 4.91 2.64
N GLU A 150 -14.55 6.15 2.19
CA GLU A 150 -15.49 6.92 1.37
C GLU A 150 -15.97 6.19 0.10
N ALA A 151 -15.17 5.25 -0.42
CA ALA A 151 -15.49 4.45 -1.60
C ALA A 151 -16.14 3.09 -1.30
N GLY A 152 -16.40 2.79 -0.02
CA GLY A 152 -17.02 1.55 0.43
C GLY A 152 -16.05 0.37 0.54
N ASN A 153 -14.74 0.58 0.39
CA ASN A 153 -13.77 -0.49 0.59
C ASN A 153 -13.55 -0.70 2.08
N GLN A 154 -13.51 -1.96 2.51
CA GLN A 154 -13.18 -2.27 3.90
C GLN A 154 -11.79 -1.74 4.25
N LEU A 155 -11.68 -1.05 5.39
CA LEU A 155 -10.41 -0.50 5.84
C LEU A 155 -9.42 -1.64 6.17
N PRO A 156 -8.17 -1.56 5.67
CA PRO A 156 -7.13 -2.51 6.02
C PRO A 156 -6.96 -2.56 7.54
N HIS A 157 -6.73 -3.77 8.09
CA HIS A 157 -6.52 -4.00 9.52
C HIS A 157 -7.73 -3.71 10.43
N THR A 158 -8.93 -3.54 9.87
CA THR A 158 -10.17 -3.52 10.65
C THR A 158 -10.84 -4.89 10.58
N ASN A 159 -10.87 -5.59 11.72
CA ASN A 159 -11.64 -6.83 11.83
C ASN A 159 -13.13 -6.52 11.84
N THR A 160 -13.94 -7.50 11.43
CA THR A 160 -15.39 -7.45 11.62
C THR A 160 -15.74 -7.51 13.11
N PHE A 161 -16.77 -6.80 13.53
CA PHE A 161 -17.20 -6.67 14.92
C PHE A 161 -18.73 -6.76 15.04
N LYS A 162 -19.27 -6.93 16.25
CA LYS A 162 -20.73 -6.98 16.43
C LYS A 162 -21.36 -5.61 16.37
N LYS A 163 -22.60 -5.53 15.86
CA LYS A 163 -23.35 -4.28 15.82
C LYS A 163 -23.39 -3.58 17.20
N GLY A 164 -22.93 -2.33 17.23
CA GLY A 164 -22.87 -1.50 18.45
C GLY A 164 -21.59 -1.67 19.29
N GLU A 165 -20.69 -2.59 18.93
CA GLU A 165 -19.41 -2.78 19.61
C GLU A 165 -18.39 -1.70 19.26
N LEU A 166 -18.38 -1.27 18.01
CA LEU A 166 -17.48 -0.25 17.48
C LEU A 166 -18.26 0.75 16.62
N VAL A 167 -17.84 2.01 16.66
CA VAL A 167 -18.33 3.08 15.78
C VAL A 167 -17.19 3.51 14.87
N CYS A 168 -17.35 3.33 13.57
CA CYS A 168 -16.34 3.73 12.59
C CYS A 168 -16.41 5.23 12.31
N MET A 169 -15.26 5.85 12.05
CA MET A 169 -15.15 7.24 11.61
C MET A 169 -15.05 7.30 10.08
N GLN A 170 -15.51 8.41 9.49
CA GLN A 170 -15.36 8.65 8.05
C GLN A 170 -13.87 8.71 7.67
N VAL A 171 -13.45 7.83 6.76
CA VAL A 171 -12.11 7.87 6.18
C VAL A 171 -12.21 8.42 4.75
N PRO A 172 -11.84 9.70 4.53
CA PRO A 172 -11.90 10.29 3.19
C PRO A 172 -10.86 9.68 2.26
N VAL A 173 -11.24 9.51 1.00
CA VAL A 173 -10.31 9.20 -0.09
C VAL A 173 -9.69 10.51 -0.55
N GLU A 174 -8.37 10.57 -0.67
CA GLU A 174 -7.65 11.74 -1.18
C GLU A 174 -7.89 11.92 -2.68
N SER A 175 -7.63 10.85 -3.42
CA SER A 175 -7.76 10.81 -4.87
C SER A 175 -8.05 9.39 -5.34
N VAL A 176 -8.65 9.28 -6.53
CA VAL A 176 -8.87 7.98 -7.18
C VAL A 176 -7.95 7.87 -8.38
N GLU A 177 -6.98 6.97 -8.31
CA GLU A 177 -6.05 6.67 -9.39
C GLU A 177 -6.70 5.70 -10.37
N VAL A 178 -6.91 6.17 -11.60
CA VAL A 178 -7.49 5.39 -12.69
C VAL A 178 -6.40 5.06 -13.69
N THR A 179 -6.30 3.79 -14.06
CA THR A 179 -5.50 3.29 -15.16
C THR A 179 -6.43 2.66 -16.19
N LEU A 180 -6.44 3.18 -17.43
CA LEU A 180 -7.17 2.59 -18.54
C LEU A 180 -6.18 1.93 -19.49
N GLY A 181 -6.37 0.65 -19.78
CA GLY A 181 -5.56 -0.09 -20.74
C GLY A 181 -6.28 -0.20 -22.08
N PHE A 182 -5.60 0.07 -23.18
CA PHE A 182 -6.11 -0.10 -24.55
C PHE A 182 -5.23 -1.11 -25.29
N ARG A 183 -5.85 -1.98 -26.09
CA ARG A 183 -5.10 -2.95 -26.91
C ARG A 183 -4.70 -2.31 -28.23
N GLY A 184 -3.47 -2.54 -28.66
CA GLY A 184 -2.95 -2.03 -29.91
C GLY A 184 -1.50 -1.58 -29.78
N GLU A 185 -0.90 -1.27 -30.91
CA GLU A 185 0.42 -0.68 -30.97
C GLU A 185 0.24 0.85 -30.99
N TYR A 186 0.81 1.51 -29.98
CA TYR A 186 0.69 2.96 -29.80
C TYR A 186 2.08 3.58 -29.66
N ASP A 187 2.21 4.79 -30.17
CA ASP A 187 3.34 5.69 -29.97
C ASP A 187 2.89 6.96 -29.21
N ASP A 188 3.83 7.85 -28.91
CA ASP A 188 3.53 9.08 -28.16
C ASP A 188 2.53 9.99 -28.89
N VAL A 189 2.43 9.91 -30.22
CA VAL A 189 1.55 10.76 -31.04
C VAL A 189 0.13 10.18 -31.11
N SER A 190 0.00 8.88 -31.35
CA SER A 190 -1.27 8.15 -31.43
C SER A 190 -1.95 7.98 -30.07
N ALA A 191 -1.22 8.16 -28.96
CA ALA A 191 -1.81 8.23 -27.63
C ALA A 191 -2.63 9.52 -27.39
N VAL A 192 -2.29 10.63 -28.06
CA VAL A 192 -2.91 11.95 -27.83
C VAL A 192 -4.43 11.96 -28.09
N PRO A 193 -4.95 11.41 -29.21
CA PRO A 193 -6.39 11.32 -29.44
C PRO A 193 -7.13 10.52 -28.35
N VAL A 194 -6.53 9.44 -27.86
CA VAL A 194 -7.11 8.59 -26.79
C VAL A 194 -7.23 9.40 -25.50
N VAL A 195 -6.16 10.10 -25.10
CA VAL A 195 -6.16 10.96 -23.90
C VAL A 195 -7.21 12.08 -24.02
N ASN A 196 -7.33 12.70 -25.19
CA ASN A 196 -8.32 13.76 -25.42
C ASN A 196 -9.76 13.24 -25.30
N GLN A 197 -10.05 12.07 -25.85
CA GLN A 197 -11.36 11.43 -25.70
C GLN A 197 -11.66 11.04 -24.25
N VAL A 198 -10.70 10.44 -23.54
CA VAL A 198 -10.85 10.12 -22.10
C VAL A 198 -11.10 11.39 -21.28
N SER A 199 -10.38 12.47 -21.56
CA SER A 199 -10.57 13.77 -20.92
C SER A 199 -11.98 14.31 -21.15
N LYS A 200 -12.51 14.21 -22.37
CA LYS A 200 -13.89 14.60 -22.69
C LYS A 200 -14.92 13.77 -21.92
N ILE A 201 -14.74 12.44 -21.86
CA ILE A 201 -15.62 11.53 -21.12
C ILE A 201 -15.64 11.88 -19.62
N VAL A 202 -14.48 12.08 -19.01
CA VAL A 202 -14.37 12.44 -17.58
C VAL A 202 -15.04 13.79 -17.30
N LYS A 203 -14.81 14.80 -18.16
CA LYS A 203 -15.43 16.12 -18.03
C LYS A 203 -16.95 16.08 -18.17
N ASN A 204 -17.47 15.26 -19.09
CA ASN A 204 -18.91 15.07 -19.28
C ASN A 204 -19.61 14.49 -18.02
N MET A 205 -18.88 13.74 -17.20
CA MET A 205 -19.36 13.25 -15.90
C MET A 205 -19.08 14.22 -14.74
N ASN A 206 -18.72 15.48 -15.03
CA ASN A 206 -18.28 16.48 -14.05
C ASN A 206 -17.09 16.03 -13.19
N GLY A 207 -16.25 15.14 -13.71
CA GLY A 207 -15.04 14.69 -13.04
C GLY A 207 -13.94 15.74 -13.09
N ILE A 208 -13.23 15.91 -11.96
CA ILE A 208 -12.09 16.82 -11.87
C ILE A 208 -10.80 15.99 -11.87
N ILE A 209 -9.92 16.27 -12.82
CA ILE A 209 -8.61 15.63 -12.94
C ILE A 209 -7.59 16.44 -12.12
N SER A 210 -6.71 15.74 -11.41
CA SER A 210 -5.61 16.35 -10.63
C SER A 210 -4.69 17.18 -11.51
N SER A 211 -3.99 18.15 -10.91
CA SER A 211 -3.01 19.00 -11.60
C SER A 211 -1.84 18.22 -12.22
N GLN A 212 -1.62 16.97 -11.81
CA GLN A 212 -0.66 16.07 -12.45
C GLN A 212 -1.06 15.63 -13.87
N GLY A 213 -2.32 15.84 -14.26
CA GLY A 213 -2.83 15.53 -15.60
C GLY A 213 -2.83 14.04 -15.91
N PHE A 214 -2.67 13.73 -17.20
CA PHE A 214 -2.58 12.36 -17.72
C PHE A 214 -1.13 11.93 -17.90
N LYS A 215 -0.83 10.68 -17.54
CA LYS A 215 0.44 10.00 -17.80
C LYS A 215 0.16 8.84 -18.74
N THR A 216 0.89 8.77 -19.85
CA THR A 216 0.77 7.69 -20.84
C THR A 216 1.99 6.78 -20.78
N GLU A 217 1.76 5.48 -20.84
CA GLU A 217 2.81 4.46 -20.93
C GLU A 217 2.44 3.51 -22.06
N ALA A 218 3.19 3.55 -23.16
CA ALA A 218 3.01 2.68 -24.30
C ALA A 218 3.92 1.45 -24.17
N THR A 219 3.34 0.27 -24.40
CA THR A 219 4.02 -1.01 -24.54
C THR A 219 3.80 -1.52 -25.97
N SER A 220 4.55 -2.54 -26.41
CA SER A 220 4.44 -3.10 -27.77
C SER A 220 3.04 -3.57 -28.18
N ASP A 221 2.14 -3.82 -27.22
CA ASP A 221 0.80 -4.35 -27.47
C ASP A 221 -0.30 -3.63 -26.65
N ALA A 222 0.04 -2.52 -25.99
CA ALA A 222 -0.88 -1.82 -25.11
C ALA A 222 -0.55 -0.33 -24.94
N LEU A 223 -1.59 0.48 -24.74
CA LEU A 223 -1.45 1.83 -24.19
C LEU A 223 -2.09 1.88 -22.80
N TYR A 224 -1.36 2.37 -21.81
CA TYR A 224 -1.87 2.65 -20.48
C TYR A 224 -2.01 4.16 -20.29
N VAL A 225 -3.23 4.61 -20.00
CA VAL A 225 -3.55 6.01 -19.66
C VAL A 225 -3.84 6.07 -18.17
N LYS A 226 -2.97 6.76 -17.41
CA LYS A 226 -3.05 6.91 -15.95
C LYS A 226 -3.39 8.35 -15.57
N PHE A 227 -4.34 8.54 -14.67
CA PHE A 227 -4.70 9.86 -14.14
C PHE A 227 -5.34 9.74 -12.75
N SER A 228 -5.39 10.86 -12.03
CA SER A 228 -6.02 10.92 -10.70
C SER A 228 -7.25 11.80 -10.72
N LEU A 229 -8.36 11.28 -10.22
CA LEU A 229 -9.59 12.04 -9.98
C LEU A 229 -9.59 12.63 -8.57
N ILE A 230 -10.01 13.89 -8.48
CA ILE A 230 -10.14 14.65 -7.23
C ILE A 230 -11.54 15.27 -7.15
N GLY A 231 -11.87 15.86 -6.00
CA GLY A 231 -13.18 16.47 -5.75
C GLY A 231 -14.12 15.58 -4.93
N SER A 232 -15.37 16.02 -4.79
CA SER A 232 -16.38 15.34 -3.96
C SER A 232 -17.03 14.14 -4.67
N ASN A 233 -17.15 14.18 -5.99
CA ASN A 233 -17.77 13.13 -6.82
C ASN A 233 -16.76 12.13 -7.39
N LYS A 234 -15.48 12.21 -7.01
CA LYS A 234 -14.38 11.40 -7.56
C LYS A 234 -14.64 9.88 -7.51
N VAL A 235 -15.28 9.41 -6.42
CA VAL A 235 -15.62 8.00 -6.22
C VAL A 235 -16.69 7.56 -7.22
N ASP A 236 -17.75 8.33 -7.38
CA ASP A 236 -18.85 8.00 -8.29
C ASP A 236 -18.44 8.13 -9.76
N VAL A 237 -17.65 9.14 -10.10
CA VAL A 237 -17.09 9.28 -11.46
C VAL A 237 -16.18 8.09 -11.79
N ALA A 238 -15.32 7.68 -10.86
CA ALA A 238 -14.48 6.51 -11.05
C ALA A 238 -15.30 5.22 -11.20
N TYR A 239 -16.36 5.06 -10.40
CA TYR A 239 -17.26 3.92 -10.52
C TYR A 239 -18.00 3.89 -11.87
N LYS A 240 -18.54 5.03 -12.32
CA LYS A 240 -19.19 5.14 -13.63
C LYS A 240 -18.23 4.77 -14.76
N LEU A 241 -17.00 5.29 -14.71
CA LEU A 241 -15.96 4.95 -15.67
C LEU A 241 -15.61 3.46 -15.65
N GLU A 242 -15.48 2.85 -14.46
CA GLU A 242 -15.29 1.41 -14.28
C GLU A 242 -16.44 0.61 -14.92
N GLN A 243 -17.69 1.01 -14.71
CA GLN A 243 -18.85 0.36 -15.33
C GLN A 243 -18.83 0.49 -16.85
N MET A 244 -18.47 1.65 -17.40
CA MET A 244 -18.34 1.85 -18.85
C MET A 244 -17.26 0.95 -19.44
N VAL A 245 -16.12 0.78 -18.76
CA VAL A 245 -15.06 -0.15 -19.17
C VAL A 245 -15.57 -1.59 -19.14
N MET A 246 -16.25 -1.99 -18.06
CA MET A 246 -16.80 -3.35 -17.91
C MET A 246 -17.86 -3.69 -18.96
N GLN A 247 -18.66 -2.70 -19.38
CA GLN A 247 -19.68 -2.84 -20.41
C GLN A 247 -19.16 -2.58 -21.83
N GLN A 248 -17.86 -2.30 -21.99
CA GLN A 248 -17.23 -1.90 -23.25
C GLN A 248 -17.96 -0.73 -23.94
N SER A 249 -18.47 0.19 -23.14
CA SER A 249 -19.36 1.27 -23.55
C SER A 249 -18.67 2.63 -23.46
N LEU A 250 -17.34 2.68 -23.58
CA LEU A 250 -16.66 3.98 -23.64
C LEU A 250 -16.89 4.62 -25.03
N PRO A 251 -17.41 5.85 -25.10
CA PRO A 251 -17.67 6.51 -26.38
C PRO A 251 -16.40 6.64 -27.22
N GLY A 252 -16.39 6.03 -28.41
CA GLY A 252 -15.27 6.09 -29.36
C GLY A 252 -14.01 5.31 -28.95
N LEU A 253 -14.05 4.57 -27.83
CA LEU A 253 -12.90 3.86 -27.28
C LEU A 253 -13.26 2.44 -26.84
N THR A 254 -12.30 1.52 -26.93
CA THR A 254 -12.46 0.15 -26.41
C THR A 254 -11.37 -0.15 -25.41
N ALA A 255 -11.63 0.12 -24.12
CA ALA A 255 -10.72 -0.23 -23.05
C ALA A 255 -10.73 -1.73 -22.75
N ASP A 256 -9.56 -2.29 -22.48
CA ASP A 256 -9.37 -3.66 -22.02
C ASP A 256 -9.62 -3.75 -20.52
N ILE A 257 -10.65 -4.49 -20.15
CA ILE A 257 -11.06 -4.74 -18.76
C ILE A 257 -9.91 -5.36 -17.95
N THR A 258 -9.11 -6.24 -18.54
CA THR A 258 -8.03 -6.96 -17.83
C THR A 258 -6.81 -6.10 -17.53
N ARG A 259 -6.67 -4.97 -18.24
CA ARG A 259 -5.55 -4.03 -18.12
C ARG A 259 -5.94 -2.73 -17.44
N SER A 260 -7.24 -2.49 -17.29
CA SER A 260 -7.78 -1.31 -16.63
C SER A 260 -7.95 -1.56 -15.14
N ARG A 261 -7.67 -0.55 -14.32
CA ARG A 261 -7.70 -0.63 -12.86
C ARG A 261 -8.07 0.70 -12.23
N VAL A 262 -8.89 0.65 -11.18
CA VAL A 262 -9.21 1.79 -10.32
C VAL A 262 -8.65 1.53 -8.92
N THR A 263 -7.95 2.52 -8.35
CA THR A 263 -7.33 2.43 -7.01
C THR A 263 -7.65 3.67 -6.19
N HIS A 264 -8.19 3.48 -4.99
CA HIS A 264 -8.51 4.56 -4.07
C HIS A 264 -7.30 4.88 -3.19
N LYS A 265 -6.80 6.12 -3.24
CA LYS A 265 -5.71 6.57 -2.36
C LYS A 265 -6.32 7.20 -1.12
N LEU A 266 -6.06 6.60 0.04
CA LEU A 266 -6.42 7.21 1.31
C LEU A 266 -5.41 8.32 1.63
N LEU A 267 -5.85 9.34 2.36
CA LEU A 267 -4.96 10.31 2.99
C LEU A 267 -4.10 9.60 4.03
N VAL A 268 -2.97 9.04 3.60
CA VAL A 268 -1.94 8.62 4.53
C VAL A 268 -1.19 9.89 4.88
N GLN A 269 -1.38 10.39 6.12
CA GLN A 269 -0.42 11.32 6.70
C GLN A 269 0.95 10.69 6.53
N ASP A 270 1.82 11.33 5.74
CA ASP A 270 3.21 10.92 5.50
C ASP A 270 3.80 10.35 6.78
N SER A 271 3.86 9.03 6.82
CA SER A 271 4.45 8.32 7.92
C SER A 271 5.80 7.87 7.40
N THR A 272 6.83 8.58 7.85
CA THR A 272 8.15 8.03 8.14
C THR A 272 8.06 6.90 9.20
N LEU A 273 7.08 6.01 9.07
CA LEU A 273 6.62 5.08 10.10
C LEU A 273 5.95 3.83 9.49
N SER A 274 6.17 3.53 8.19
CA SER A 274 5.77 2.24 7.59
C SER A 274 6.91 1.21 7.56
N GLU A 275 7.75 1.18 8.60
CA GLU A 275 8.77 0.13 8.78
C GLU A 275 8.82 -0.45 10.21
N GLN A 276 7.68 -0.43 10.92
CA GLN A 276 7.51 -1.19 12.17
C GLN A 276 6.16 -1.90 12.20
N VAL A 277 6.02 -2.92 11.36
CA VAL A 277 5.09 -4.03 11.65
C VAL A 277 5.87 -5.05 12.47
N ALA A 278 6.00 -4.78 13.78
CA ALA A 278 6.41 -5.80 14.74
C ALA A 278 5.15 -6.50 15.24
N ALA A 279 5.05 -7.79 14.92
CA ALA A 279 4.04 -8.70 15.43
C ALA A 279 3.94 -8.64 16.96
N LEU A 280 2.71 -8.50 17.47
CA LEU A 280 2.18 -8.81 18.82
C LEU A 280 0.79 -8.15 18.83
N GLU A 281 -0.36 -8.82 18.93
CA GLU A 281 -0.82 -9.66 20.03
C GLU A 281 -2.05 -10.47 19.57
N HIS A 282 -2.06 -11.77 19.88
CA HIS A 282 -3.30 -12.45 20.25
C HIS A 282 -3.32 -12.55 21.78
N ARG A 283 -4.10 -11.71 22.47
CA ARG A 283 -5.08 -12.15 23.49
C ARG A 283 -5.72 -11.00 24.29
N GLU A 284 -7.06 -11.07 24.32
CA GLU A 284 -7.98 -10.82 25.45
C GLU A 284 -8.03 -9.44 26.14
N ILE A 285 -9.00 -8.64 25.68
CA ILE A 285 -10.10 -8.01 26.43
C ILE A 285 -10.03 -8.12 27.97
N VAL A 286 -9.81 -6.99 28.67
CA VAL A 286 -10.67 -6.49 29.78
C VAL A 286 -10.57 -4.96 29.80
N SER A 287 -11.71 -4.30 29.95
CA SER A 287 -11.92 -2.86 30.01
C SER A 287 -11.03 -2.11 31.02
N GLN A 288 -10.34 -1.06 30.57
CA GLN A 288 -10.27 0.21 31.29
C GLN A 288 -9.71 1.33 30.39
N SER A 289 -10.35 2.49 30.49
CA SER A 289 -10.17 3.77 29.81
C SER A 289 -8.70 4.25 29.60
N PRO A 290 -8.39 4.96 28.50
CA PRO A 290 -7.04 5.44 28.21
C PRO A 290 -6.74 6.73 28.98
N VAL A 291 -6.11 6.61 30.15
CA VAL A 291 -5.42 7.73 30.80
C VAL A 291 -3.92 7.59 30.50
N SER A 292 -3.45 8.44 29.59
CA SER A 292 -2.04 8.84 29.36
C SER A 292 -0.94 7.76 29.44
N VAL A 293 -0.76 6.99 28.36
CA VAL A 293 0.40 6.08 28.19
C VAL A 293 1.72 6.83 27.89
N VAL A 294 1.73 8.17 27.91
CA VAL A 294 2.97 8.99 27.81
C VAL A 294 3.64 9.18 29.18
N ALA A 295 3.07 8.72 30.29
CA ALA A 295 3.61 8.97 31.64
C ALA A 295 4.51 7.89 32.31
N PRO A 296 4.72 6.64 31.79
CA PRO A 296 5.52 5.66 32.53
C PRO A 296 7.03 5.78 32.29
N TYR A 297 7.49 6.32 31.16
CA TYR A 297 8.94 6.42 30.89
C TYR A 297 9.59 7.53 31.73
N HIS A 298 8.92 8.67 31.90
CA HIS A 298 9.43 9.75 32.75
C HIS A 298 9.50 9.34 34.23
N THR A 299 8.50 8.61 34.73
CA THR A 299 8.49 8.12 36.11
C THR A 299 9.53 7.01 36.31
N ALA A 300 9.67 6.08 35.37
CA ALA A 300 10.72 5.07 35.40
C ALA A 300 12.14 5.68 35.36
N LEU A 301 12.38 6.70 34.54
CA LEU A 301 13.68 7.40 34.48
C LEU A 301 14.00 8.13 35.78
N ILE A 302 13.01 8.80 36.41
CA ILE A 302 13.21 9.48 37.70
C ILE A 302 13.55 8.46 38.80
N VAL A 303 12.84 7.31 38.83
CA VAL A 303 13.08 6.27 39.83
C VAL A 303 14.46 5.63 39.64
N ILE A 304 14.88 5.34 38.41
CA ILE A 304 16.22 4.78 38.13
C ILE A 304 17.31 5.80 38.49
N ALA A 305 17.13 7.07 38.16
CA ALA A 305 18.08 8.13 38.51
C ALA A 305 18.21 8.28 40.04
N ALA A 306 17.09 8.32 40.77
CA ALA A 306 17.08 8.40 42.23
C ALA A 306 17.73 7.17 42.89
N ALA A 307 17.45 5.96 42.37
CA ALA A 307 18.07 4.74 42.87
C ALA A 307 19.59 4.74 42.66
N SER A 308 20.07 5.18 41.50
CA SER A 308 21.50 5.27 41.20
C SER A 308 22.22 6.27 42.12
N ALA A 309 21.61 7.43 42.39
CA ALA A 309 22.15 8.43 43.31
C ALA A 309 22.24 7.89 44.75
N PHE A 310 21.24 7.12 45.20
CA PHE A 310 21.27 6.51 46.53
C PHE A 310 22.41 5.48 46.66
N VAL A 311 22.58 4.61 45.66
CA VAL A 311 23.67 3.62 45.64
C VAL A 311 25.04 4.30 45.63
N ILE A 312 25.22 5.37 44.84
CA ILE A 312 26.47 6.14 44.81
C ILE A 312 26.75 6.77 46.18
N CYS A 313 25.76 7.38 46.82
CA CYS A 313 25.92 7.95 48.17
C CYS A 313 26.32 6.90 49.20
N VAL A 314 25.70 5.72 49.18
CA VAL A 314 26.06 4.61 50.09
C VAL A 314 27.50 4.15 49.84
N LEU A 315 27.92 4.00 48.59
CA LEU A 315 29.29 3.62 48.25
C LEU A 315 30.30 4.68 48.69
N LEU A 316 30.00 5.98 48.51
CA LEU A 316 30.86 7.06 48.99
C LEU A 316 30.98 7.06 50.52
N LEU A 317 29.88 6.85 51.24
CA LEU A 317 29.92 6.73 52.70
C LEU A 317 30.73 5.51 53.14
N LEU A 318 30.58 4.36 52.47
CA LEU A 318 31.39 3.17 52.75
C LEU A 318 32.88 3.42 52.49
N VAL A 319 33.24 4.12 51.42
CA VAL A 319 34.63 4.49 51.14
C VAL A 319 35.18 5.46 52.19
N ILE A 320 34.39 6.45 52.63
CA ILE A 320 34.79 7.38 53.70
C ILE A 320 34.97 6.64 55.02
N LEU A 321 34.04 5.74 55.38
CA LEU A 321 34.15 4.91 56.59
C LEU A 321 35.33 3.96 56.50
N TYR A 322 35.60 3.38 55.32
CA TYR A 322 36.75 2.53 55.08
C TYR A 322 38.06 3.31 55.21
N ARG A 323 38.16 4.50 54.59
CA ARG A 323 39.31 5.40 54.74
C ARG A 323 39.49 5.84 56.20
N ARG A 324 38.41 6.19 56.90
CA ARG A 324 38.45 6.55 58.32
C ARG A 324 38.90 5.38 59.19
N LYS A 325 38.42 4.16 58.91
CA LYS A 325 38.86 2.93 59.60
C LYS A 325 40.33 2.65 59.32
N MET A 326 40.79 2.77 58.08
CA MET A 326 42.19 2.60 57.70
C MET A 326 43.10 3.66 58.37
N ASN A 327 42.67 4.92 58.44
CA ASN A 327 43.38 5.97 59.15
C ASN A 327 43.40 5.74 60.67
N ASN A 328 42.31 5.22 61.24
CA ASN A 328 42.29 4.80 62.65
C ASN A 328 43.24 3.61 62.89
N LEU A 329 43.33 2.67 61.94
CA LEU A 329 44.25 1.54 62.02
C LEU A 329 45.71 1.96 61.84
N SER A 330 46.00 2.96 60.99
CA SER A 330 47.33 3.54 60.86
C SER A 330 47.69 4.34 62.12
N ASN A 331 46.74 5.07 62.69
CA ASN A 331 46.96 5.80 63.95
C ASN A 331 47.11 4.85 65.15
N SER A 332 46.41 3.72 65.19
CA SER A 332 46.65 2.68 66.21
C SER A 332 48.00 2.01 66.01
N LYS A 333 48.44 1.81 64.75
CA LYS A 333 49.78 1.28 64.44
C LYS A 333 50.89 2.28 64.83
N LEU A 334 50.68 3.58 64.61
CA LEU A 334 51.59 4.64 65.10
C LEU A 334 51.63 4.70 66.63
N ALA A 335 50.49 4.56 67.31
CA ALA A 335 50.41 4.51 68.78
C ALA A 335 50.91 3.19 69.40
N GLU A 336 51.09 2.15 68.59
CA GLU A 336 51.74 0.89 68.99
C GLU A 336 53.26 1.00 68.78
N ASP A 337 53.71 1.57 67.66
CA ASP A 337 55.14 1.82 67.40
C ASP A 337 55.77 2.86 68.36
N ASP A 338 55.04 3.90 68.79
CA ASP A 338 55.50 4.85 69.83
C ASP A 338 55.58 4.23 71.25
N ARG A 339 54.97 3.05 71.48
CA ARG A 339 55.12 2.29 72.73
C ARG A 339 56.32 1.34 72.73
N PHE A 340 56.94 1.09 71.57
CA PHE A 340 58.13 0.23 71.45
C PHE A 340 59.46 0.99 71.37
N LEU A 341 59.46 2.33 71.34
CA LEU A 341 60.68 3.14 71.25
C LEU A 341 61.10 3.87 72.54
N ASN A 342 60.49 3.55 73.68
CA ASN A 342 60.83 4.23 74.94
C ASN A 342 61.34 3.32 76.07
N ASP A 343 62.01 2.21 75.73
CA ASP A 343 62.81 1.48 76.73
C ASP A 343 64.05 0.81 76.12
N SER A 344 65.15 1.57 76.02
CA SER A 344 66.49 1.01 75.89
C SER A 344 67.54 1.98 76.47
N ARG A 345 67.91 1.75 77.73
CA ARG A 345 69.12 2.30 78.38
C ARG A 345 70.26 1.24 78.32
N PRO A 346 71.53 1.67 78.48
CA PRO A 346 72.63 1.34 77.55
C PRO A 346 73.47 0.10 77.92
N ILE A 347 74.15 -0.47 76.93
CA ILE A 347 75.16 -1.54 77.10
C ILE A 347 76.55 -0.90 77.04
N TYR A 348 77.36 -1.14 78.07
CA TYR A 348 78.77 -0.77 78.17
C TYR A 348 79.65 -1.84 77.52
N ILE A 349 80.70 -1.43 76.81
CA ILE A 349 81.81 -2.30 76.38
C ILE A 349 83.08 -1.73 77.00
N GLU A 350 83.67 -2.48 77.93
CA GLU A 350 85.00 -2.22 78.47
C GLU A 350 86.08 -2.72 77.49
N LEU A 351 87.13 -1.92 77.28
CA LEU A 351 88.39 -2.34 76.65
C LEU A 351 89.55 -1.87 77.54
N PRO A 352 90.52 -2.75 77.90
CA PRO A 352 91.54 -2.42 78.90
C PRO A 352 92.76 -1.68 78.34
N ASN A 353 93.07 -0.55 78.98
CA ASN A 353 94.39 -0.09 79.45
C ASN A 353 95.65 -0.31 78.58
N GLU A 354 96.27 0.79 78.12
CA GLU A 354 97.72 0.94 78.14
C GLU A 354 98.15 2.38 78.51
N LYS A 355 99.17 2.45 79.36
CA LYS A 355 99.73 3.61 80.04
C LYS A 355 100.68 4.41 79.13
N ALA A 356 100.66 5.75 79.24
CA ALA A 356 101.83 6.62 79.42
C ALA A 356 101.36 8.09 79.42
N LYS A 357 101.34 8.81 80.56
CA LYS A 357 102.46 9.52 81.20
C LYS A 357 102.92 10.74 80.39
N GLY A 358 102.70 11.94 80.92
CA GLY A 358 103.22 13.19 80.36
C GLY A 358 102.58 14.44 80.96
N ASP A 359 103.16 14.89 82.07
CA ASP A 359 102.81 16.06 82.86
C ASP A 359 102.94 17.43 82.14
N LEU A 360 102.35 18.44 82.81
CA LEU A 360 102.70 19.87 82.86
C LEU A 360 102.24 20.79 81.71
N LYS A 361 101.31 21.71 81.99
CA LYS A 361 101.62 23.03 82.58
C LYS A 361 100.35 23.82 82.98
N PRO A 362 100.31 24.46 84.17
CA PRO A 362 99.34 25.49 84.55
C PRO A 362 99.91 26.91 84.36
N THR A 363 99.10 27.95 84.64
CA THR A 363 99.43 29.41 84.76
C THR A 363 99.42 30.19 83.43
N SER A 364 98.98 31.45 83.34
CA SER A 364 98.24 32.40 84.21
C SER A 364 98.07 33.72 83.44
N SER A 365 97.16 34.57 83.94
CA SER A 365 97.09 36.04 83.78
C SER A 365 96.29 36.62 82.61
#